data_AF-A0A7X3XFV6-F1
#
_entry.id   AF-A0A7X3XFV6-F1
#
_cell.length_a   1.000
_cell.length_b   1.000
_cell.length_c   1.000
_cell.angle_alpha   90.00
_cell.angle_beta   90.00
_cell.angle_gamma   90.00
#
_symmetry.space_group_name_H-M   'P 1'
#
loop_
_entity.id
_entity.type
_entity.pdbx_description
1 polymer ?
#
loop_
_entity_poly.entity_id
_entity_poly.type
_entity_poly.pdbx_seq_one_letter_code
_entity_poly.pdbx_strand_id
1 'polypeptide(L)'
;MSVRGLPAGILYDLYNINSKKLETLLHHVFQPAQLAVEVKDRFGNAVVPREWFLVPLPVIDQAVARIQDGTITGYIYDPQGSCLKPLG
;
A
#
# COMPACT_ATOMS: atom_id res chain seq x y z
N MET A 1 8.69 -11.56 -10.51
CA MET A 1 8.20 -10.22 -10.12
C MET A 1 9.37 -9.50 -9.48
N SER A 2 9.80 -8.36 -10.01
CA SER A 2 10.99 -7.66 -9.49
C SER A 2 10.60 -6.24 -9.15
N VAL A 3 10.98 -5.80 -7.95
CA VAL A 3 10.79 -4.42 -7.48
C VAL A 3 12.14 -3.84 -7.04
N ARG A 4 12.50 -2.64 -7.52
CA ARG A 4 13.78 -1.97 -7.20
C ARG A 4 13.51 -0.58 -6.62
N GLY A 5 14.09 -0.26 -5.46
CA GLY A 5 14.07 1.09 -4.90
C GLY A 5 15.15 1.99 -5.52
N LEU A 6 14.81 3.24 -5.85
CA LEU A 6 15.73 4.23 -6.43
C LEU A 6 16.22 5.26 -5.38
N PRO A 7 17.47 5.75 -5.45
CA PRO A 7 18.07 6.65 -4.46
C PRO A 7 17.62 8.12 -4.52
N ALA A 8 16.56 8.46 -5.27
CA ALA A 8 16.06 9.83 -5.36
C ALA A 8 14.52 9.83 -5.40
N GLY A 9 13.88 10.14 -4.26
CA GLY A 9 12.44 9.98 -4.10
C GLY A 9 12.06 8.51 -3.97
N ILE A 10 11.03 8.23 -3.17
CA ILE A 10 10.63 6.85 -2.86
C ILE A 10 9.87 6.32 -4.06
N LEU A 11 10.63 5.77 -5.02
CA LEU A 11 10.12 5.20 -6.26
C LEU A 11 10.53 3.74 -6.32
N TYR A 12 9.56 2.90 -6.63
CA TYR A 12 9.70 1.46 -6.80
C TYR A 12 9.34 1.09 -8.24
N ASP A 13 10.30 0.56 -9.00
CA ASP A 13 10.02 0.09 -10.35
C ASP A 13 9.39 -1.30 -10.32
N LEU A 14 8.25 -1.47 -10.99
CA LEU A 14 7.50 -2.73 -11.05
C LEU A 14 7.67 -3.37 -12.43
N TYR A 15 8.26 -4.57 -12.49
CA TYR A 15 8.42 -5.30 -13.75
C TYR A 15 7.59 -6.58 -13.79
N ASN A 16 6.93 -6.81 -14.93
CA ASN A 16 6.13 -8.02 -15.21
C ASN A 16 5.01 -8.26 -14.17
N ILE A 17 4.32 -7.19 -13.79
CA ILE A 17 3.22 -7.17 -12.81
C ILE A 17 1.89 -6.90 -13.50
N ASN A 18 0.85 -7.60 -13.08
CA ASN A 18 -0.52 -7.22 -13.40
C ASN A 18 -0.95 -6.09 -12.46
N SER A 19 -1.12 -4.88 -12.99
CA SER A 19 -1.44 -3.67 -12.23
C SER A 19 -2.72 -3.82 -11.40
N LYS A 20 -3.79 -4.37 -11.97
CA LYS A 20 -5.07 -4.58 -11.26
C LYS A 20 -4.93 -5.52 -10.07
N LYS A 21 -4.14 -6.59 -10.21
CA LYS A 21 -3.88 -7.52 -9.10
C LYS A 21 -3.06 -6.87 -8.00
N LEU A 22 -2.05 -6.08 -8.36
CA LEU A 22 -1.24 -5.33 -7.39
C LEU A 22 -2.09 -4.32 -6.62
N GLU A 23 -2.89 -3.53 -7.33
CA GLU A 23 -3.83 -2.58 -6.74
C GLU A 23 -4.75 -3.29 -5.74
N THR A 24 -5.44 -4.35 -6.16
CA THR A 24 -6.31 -5.15 -5.28
C THR A 24 -5.59 -5.64 -4.02
N LEU A 25 -4.34 -6.07 -4.18
CA LEU A 25 -3.50 -6.57 -3.08
C LEU A 25 -3.13 -5.45 -2.11
N LEU A 26 -2.70 -4.30 -2.61
CA LEU A 26 -2.35 -3.13 -1.78
C LEU A 26 -3.58 -2.64 -1.02
N HIS A 27 -4.75 -2.58 -1.67
CA HIS A 27 -6.01 -2.27 -1.01
C HIS A 27 -6.30 -3.20 0.15
N HIS A 28 -6.19 -4.51 -0.06
CA HIS A 28 -6.49 -5.49 0.96
C HIS A 28 -5.53 -5.37 2.15
N VAL A 29 -4.22 -5.30 1.87
CA VAL A 29 -3.18 -5.24 2.90
C VAL A 29 -3.29 -3.97 3.74
N PHE A 30 -3.55 -2.83 3.11
CA PHE A 30 -3.57 -1.52 3.77
C PHE A 30 -4.96 -0.99 4.11
N GLN A 31 -6.04 -1.76 3.89
CA GLN A 31 -7.41 -1.35 4.23
C GLN A 31 -7.54 -0.75 5.64
N PRO A 32 -6.90 -1.29 6.69
CA PRO A 32 -6.99 -0.73 8.05
C PRO A 32 -6.38 0.68 8.18
N ALA A 33 -5.49 1.08 7.28
CA ALA A 33 -4.87 2.40 7.23
C ALA A 33 -5.60 3.41 6.36
N GLN A 34 -6.77 3.06 5.80
CA GLN A 34 -7.52 3.94 4.91
C GLN A 34 -7.84 5.26 5.63
N LEU A 35 -7.46 6.36 5.00
CA LEU A 35 -7.62 7.69 5.56
C LEU A 35 -9.08 8.15 5.41
N ALA A 36 -9.78 8.29 6.54
CA ALA A 36 -11.14 8.83 6.58
C ALA A 36 -11.11 10.36 6.60
N VAL A 37 -10.75 10.98 5.46
CA VAL A 37 -10.72 12.44 5.29
C VAL A 37 -11.63 12.87 4.15
N GLU A 38 -12.35 13.97 4.36
CA GLU A 38 -13.11 14.65 3.31
C GLU A 38 -12.25 15.74 2.68
N VAL A 39 -12.14 15.73 1.34
CA VAL A 39 -11.43 16.74 0.57
C VAL A 39 -12.33 17.29 -0.53
N LYS A 40 -12.07 18.51 -0.97
CA LYS A 40 -12.75 19.07 -2.15
C LYS A 40 -12.06 18.60 -3.42
N ASP A 41 -12.83 18.09 -4.36
CA ASP A 41 -12.35 17.80 -5.70
C ASP A 41 -12.11 19.11 -6.50
N ARG A 42 -11.64 18.97 -7.75
CA ARG A 42 -11.39 20.11 -8.65
C ARG A 42 -12.64 20.91 -9.06
N PHE A 43 -13.83 20.44 -8.72
CA PHE A 43 -15.12 21.07 -8.98
C PHE A 43 -15.76 21.62 -7.71
N GLY A 44 -15.11 21.45 -6.55
CA GLY A 44 -15.58 21.91 -5.25
C GLY A 44 -16.49 20.91 -4.52
N ASN A 45 -16.70 19.70 -5.05
CA ASN A 45 -17.50 18.67 -4.39
C ASN A 45 -16.69 17.99 -3.29
N ALA A 46 -17.33 17.72 -2.16
CA ALA A 46 -16.77 16.90 -1.10
C ALA A 46 -16.64 15.44 -1.56
N VAL A 47 -15.43 14.88 -1.44
CA VAL A 47 -15.12 13.48 -1.75
C VAL A 47 -14.30 12.86 -0.64
N VAL A 48 -14.50 11.56 -0.40
CA VAL A 48 -13.72 10.75 0.54
C VAL A 48 -12.92 9.72 -0.26
N PRO A 49 -11.61 9.93 -0.47
CA PRO A 49 -10.78 9.01 -1.25
C PRO A 49 -10.65 7.65 -0.54
N ARG A 50 -10.97 6.57 -1.24
CA ARG A 50 -10.79 5.20 -0.73
C ARG A 50 -9.37 4.65 -0.96
N GLU A 51 -8.59 5.39 -1.70
CA GLU A 51 -7.26 5.03 -2.21
C GLU A 51 -6.12 5.56 -1.35
N TRP A 52 -6.44 6.32 -0.29
CA TRP A 52 -5.46 7.02 0.52
C TRP A 52 -5.22 6.25 1.80
N PHE A 53 -3.95 5.95 2.08
CA PHE A 53 -3.53 5.16 3.23
C PHE A 53 -2.43 5.89 3.99
N LEU A 54 -2.50 5.87 5.33
CA LEU A 54 -1.44 6.41 6.18
C LEU A 54 -0.53 5.28 6.66
N VAL A 55 0.62 5.12 6.01
CA VAL A 55 1.55 3.99 6.24
C VAL A 55 2.99 4.50 6.35
N PRO A 56 3.77 4.10 7.37
CA PRO A 56 5.18 4.42 7.48
C PRO A 56 6.02 3.81 6.35
N LEU A 57 7.03 4.54 5.88
CA LEU A 57 7.93 4.07 4.82
C LEU A 57 8.55 2.68 5.08
N PRO A 58 9.04 2.36 6.30
CA PRO A 58 9.63 1.04 6.57
C PRO A 58 8.62 -0.11 6.41
N VAL A 59 7.32 0.16 6.54
CA VAL A 59 6.27 -0.83 6.31
C VAL A 59 6.01 -1.01 4.82
N ILE A 60 6.10 0.07 4.04
CA ILE A 60 6.05 0.00 2.58
C ILE A 60 7.22 -0.84 2.05
N ASP A 61 8.43 -0.64 2.55
CA ASP A 61 9.61 -1.46 2.22
C ASP A 61 9.35 -2.96 2.48
N GLN A 62 8.80 -3.28 3.67
CA GLN A 62 8.47 -4.65 4.03
C GLN A 62 7.37 -5.24 3.14
N ALA A 63 6.33 -4.47 2.82
CA ALA A 63 5.27 -4.89 1.92
C ALA A 63 5.83 -5.18 0.53
N VAL A 64 6.71 -4.31 0.02
CA VAL A 64 7.39 -4.51 -1.27
C VAL A 64 8.24 -5.79 -1.26
N ALA A 65 9.02 -6.05 -0.21
CA ALA A 65 9.79 -7.29 -0.09
C ALA A 65 8.89 -8.54 -0.12
N ARG A 66 7.77 -8.50 0.61
CA ARG A 66 6.78 -9.59 0.65
C ARG A 66 6.00 -9.78 -0.64
N ILE A 67 5.81 -8.68 -1.37
CA ILE A 67 5.23 -8.67 -2.71
C ILE A 67 6.18 -9.40 -3.66
N GLN A 68 7.49 -9.14 -3.58
CA GLN A 68 8.51 -9.81 -4.39
C GLN A 68 8.64 -11.31 -4.11
N ASP A 69 8.64 -11.72 -2.83
CA ASP A 69 8.76 -13.12 -2.44
C ASP A 69 7.43 -13.90 -2.46
N GLY A 70 6.30 -13.20 -2.68
CA GLY A 70 4.97 -13.79 -2.82
C GLY A 70 4.25 -14.07 -1.50
N THR A 71 4.81 -13.68 -0.35
CA THR A 71 4.22 -13.97 0.98
C THR A 71 3.22 -12.93 1.47
N ILE A 72 3.11 -11.77 0.81
CA ILE A 72 2.28 -10.64 1.26
C ILE A 72 0.80 -10.98 1.48
N THR A 73 0.25 -11.97 0.78
CA THR A 73 -1.15 -12.39 0.93
C THR A 73 -1.48 -12.95 2.29
N GLY A 74 -0.47 -13.39 3.06
CA GLY A 74 -0.60 -13.83 4.44
C GLY A 74 -0.42 -12.71 5.47
N TYR A 75 -0.46 -11.43 5.08
CA TYR A 75 -0.23 -10.31 5.98
C TYR A 75 -1.29 -9.22 5.85
N ILE A 76 -1.52 -8.50 6.95
CA ILE A 76 -2.37 -7.31 7.03
C ILE A 76 -1.61 -6.20 7.78
N TYR A 77 -1.80 -4.96 7.39
CA TYR A 77 -1.23 -3.84 8.14
C TYR A 77 -1.98 -3.59 9.44
N ASP A 78 -1.25 -3.43 10.54
CA ASP A 78 -1.75 -2.95 11.83
C ASP A 78 -1.35 -1.49 12.05
N PRO A 79 -2.29 -0.53 11.99
CA PRO A 79 -2.03 0.87 12.27
C PRO A 79 -1.56 1.14 13.70
N GLN A 80 -2.02 0.34 14.68
CA GLN A 80 -1.65 0.55 16.09
C GLN A 80 -0.20 0.16 16.35
N GLY A 81 0.22 -0.99 15.83
CA GLY A 81 1.59 -1.49 15.92
C GLY A 81 2.55 -0.92 14.87
N SER A 82 2.05 -0.20 13.86
CA SER A 82 2.83 0.30 12.72
C SER A 82 3.65 -0.80 12.04
N CYS A 83 3.04 -1.98 11.85
CA CYS A 83 3.72 -3.16 11.32
C CYS A 83 2.78 -4.04 10.48
N LEU A 84 3.35 -4.95 9.68
CA LEU A 84 2.60 -6.01 9.03
C LEU A 84 2.46 -7.19 10.00
N LYS A 85 1.22 -7.60 10.28
CA LYS A 85 0.91 -8.79 11.07
C LYS A 85 0.52 -9.95 10.17
N PRO A 86 0.91 -11.19 10.48
CA PRO A 86 0.39 -12.34 9.77
C PRO A 86 -1.13 -12.43 9.95
N LEU A 87 -1.83 -12.78 8.87
CA LEU A 87 -3.20 -13.27 8.92
C LEU A 87 -3.13 -14.67 9.55
N GLY A 88 -3.76 -14.82 10.72
CA GLY A 88 -3.86 -16.11 11.42
C GLY A 88 -4.69 -17.14 10.66
#